data_AF-A0A847GWN3-F1
#
_entry.id   AF-A0A847GWN3-F1
#
_cell.length_a   1.000
_cell.length_b   1.000
_cell.length_c   1.000
_cell.angle_alpha   90.00
_cell.angle_beta   90.00
_cell.angle_gamma   90.00
#
_symmetry.space_group_name_H-M   'P 1'
#
loop_
_entity.id
_entity.type
_entity.pdbx_description
1 polymer ?
#
loop_
_entity_poly.entity_id
_entity_poly.type
_entity_poly.pdbx_seq_one_letter_code
_entity_poly.pdbx_strand_id
1 'polypeptide(L)'
;MSKQRLGSTLAAGLTALACLGAANGGEVPAPAKLKTSEVVSQLRGVKIISIQDVDKINAIDQEGMKGVWGNSPVNEYDRGYPRRLKESLGLELIIVRSGELLEEMANVEEDAVEDLADRWIREATEMQNVTRRDVLPSARLYWGFKALLKKYGAAAITYESATLTLSEHKVNGWTPLPILELSKEHIPCCCQSHVDCLVTQLIGGRLTGGRPGFVGDVLNDWAFKPVGERPQNVIVVAHCGAPINPYGQDRIPYLIRDHWHATWTWPEGGHKSTATTVTWPAHEPVTVVKFDIGRKKVSVYTGTVLDGNRLFVDFANCICRNKMLVQIDRPDQCYLLPSNPKEGAFRNWWGSWGCHQVAFYGNLREAFREFASATGFQLVEGKP
;
A
#
# COMPACT_ATOMS: atom_id res chain seq x y z
N MET A 1 35.85 -56.97 -23.51
CA MET A 1 34.38 -57.03 -23.33
C MET A 1 33.99 -56.02 -22.26
N SER A 2 33.24 -55.02 -22.72
CA SER A 2 32.72 -53.88 -21.96
C SER A 2 31.68 -54.29 -20.92
N LYS A 3 31.67 -53.59 -19.78
CA LYS A 3 30.44 -53.01 -19.20
C LYS A 3 30.83 -51.94 -18.16
N GLN A 4 30.94 -50.70 -18.65
CA GLN A 4 30.87 -49.48 -17.85
C GLN A 4 29.49 -49.37 -17.20
N ARG A 5 29.45 -49.08 -15.89
CA ARG A 5 28.27 -48.52 -15.23
C ARG A 5 28.47 -47.00 -15.15
N LEU A 6 27.58 -46.26 -15.81
CA LEU A 6 27.46 -44.82 -15.71
C LEU A 6 26.98 -44.45 -14.29
N GLY A 7 27.81 -43.73 -13.55
CA GLY A 7 27.38 -42.91 -12.43
C GLY A 7 27.13 -41.49 -12.94
N SER A 8 25.89 -41.02 -12.84
CA SER A 8 25.48 -39.67 -13.19
C SER A 8 25.80 -38.71 -12.06
N THR A 9 26.99 -38.10 -12.08
CA THR A 9 27.28 -36.87 -11.35
C THR A 9 26.93 -35.69 -12.25
N LEU A 10 25.70 -35.18 -12.12
CA LEU A 10 25.33 -33.92 -12.77
C LEU A 10 26.01 -32.76 -12.04
N ALA A 11 26.75 -31.97 -12.80
CA ALA A 11 27.47 -30.81 -12.38
C ALA A 11 26.54 -29.74 -11.77
N ALA A 12 26.73 -29.43 -10.49
CA ALA A 12 26.30 -28.17 -9.90
C ALA A 12 27.32 -27.09 -10.30
N GLY A 13 27.15 -26.55 -11.51
CA GLY A 13 27.93 -25.45 -12.05
C GLY A 13 27.11 -24.17 -12.14
N LEU A 14 27.63 -23.11 -11.52
CA LEU A 14 27.44 -21.70 -11.83
C LEU A 14 26.00 -21.14 -11.91
N THR A 15 25.60 -20.36 -10.89
CA THR A 15 25.36 -18.90 -11.05
C THR A 15 25.23 -18.22 -9.69
N ALA A 16 26.35 -18.09 -8.98
CA ALA A 16 26.52 -17.03 -8.00
C ALA A 16 27.36 -15.94 -8.69
N LEU A 17 26.70 -14.96 -9.33
CA LEU A 17 27.39 -13.78 -9.81
C LEU A 17 26.45 -12.56 -9.77
N ALA A 18 26.95 -11.53 -9.09
CA ALA A 18 26.65 -10.11 -9.24
C ALA A 18 25.32 -9.54 -8.69
N CYS A 19 25.32 -9.19 -7.40
CA CYS A 19 24.65 -7.97 -6.90
C CYS A 19 25.66 -7.03 -6.21
N LEU A 20 26.82 -6.84 -6.85
CA LEU A 20 27.76 -5.77 -6.52
C LEU A 20 28.00 -4.98 -7.80
N GLY A 21 27.29 -3.86 -7.94
CA GLY A 21 27.55 -2.88 -8.99
C GLY A 21 26.32 -2.41 -9.75
N ALA A 22 25.63 -1.40 -9.23
CA ALA A 22 25.01 -0.33 -10.03
C ALA A 22 24.63 0.84 -9.13
N ALA A 23 25.64 1.50 -8.53
CA ALA A 23 25.56 2.92 -8.26
C ALA A 23 25.85 3.63 -9.59
N ASN A 24 24.90 3.57 -10.53
CA ASN A 24 24.87 4.38 -11.74
C ASN A 24 23.42 4.73 -11.95
N GLY A 25 23.09 6.02 -11.86
CA GLY A 25 21.74 6.58 -12.06
C GLY A 25 21.25 6.44 -13.50
N GLY A 26 21.15 5.20 -13.98
CA GLY A 26 20.43 4.89 -15.21
C GLY A 26 18.95 5.05 -14.92
N GLU A 27 18.28 5.92 -15.69
CA GLU A 27 16.82 6.08 -15.64
C GLU A 27 16.13 4.72 -15.64
N VAL A 28 15.32 4.47 -14.61
CA VAL A 28 14.36 3.36 -14.63
C VAL A 28 13.52 3.52 -15.90
N PRO A 29 13.51 2.53 -16.82
CA PRO A 29 12.81 2.65 -18.08
C PRO A 29 11.36 3.08 -17.86
N ALA A 30 10.90 4.09 -18.60
CA ALA A 30 9.49 4.45 -18.60
C ALA A 30 8.68 3.22 -19.04
N PRO A 31 7.62 2.83 -18.32
CA PRO A 31 6.83 1.68 -18.71
C PRO A 31 6.20 1.95 -20.07
N ALA A 32 5.90 0.89 -20.83
CA ALA A 32 5.12 1.01 -22.06
C ALA A 32 3.79 1.72 -21.72
N LYS A 33 3.67 2.98 -22.16
CA LYS A 33 2.53 3.84 -21.82
C LYS A 33 1.29 3.27 -22.50
N LEU A 34 0.41 2.61 -21.75
CA LEU A 34 -0.95 2.40 -22.22
C LEU A 34 -1.56 3.76 -22.51
N LYS A 35 -2.30 3.88 -23.61
CA LYS A 35 -3.00 5.14 -23.87
C LYS A 35 -4.04 5.32 -22.78
N THR A 36 -4.15 6.54 -22.26
CA THR A 36 -5.11 6.89 -21.21
C THR A 36 -6.53 6.42 -21.52
N SER A 37 -6.96 6.51 -22.78
CA SER A 37 -8.25 6.01 -23.26
C SER A 37 -8.43 4.49 -23.08
N GLU A 38 -7.36 3.71 -23.24
CA GLU A 38 -7.36 2.26 -23.04
C GLU A 38 -7.53 1.95 -21.55
N VAL A 39 -6.82 2.66 -20.66
CA VAL A 39 -6.97 2.48 -19.21
C VAL A 39 -8.39 2.79 -18.77
N VAL A 40 -8.98 3.90 -19.23
CA VAL A 40 -10.39 4.23 -18.92
C VAL A 40 -11.33 3.12 -19.39
N SER A 41 -11.11 2.55 -20.57
CA SER A 41 -11.90 1.41 -21.05
C SER A 41 -11.73 0.17 -20.18
N GLN A 42 -10.50 -0.12 -19.74
CA GLN A 42 -10.17 -1.29 -18.93
C GLN A 42 -10.78 -1.23 -17.52
N LEU A 43 -11.11 -0.04 -17.00
CA LEU A 43 -11.75 0.10 -15.69
C LEU A 43 -13.25 -0.20 -15.71
N ARG A 44 -13.91 -0.12 -16.87
CA ARG A 44 -15.37 -0.32 -16.95
C ARG A 44 -15.75 -1.75 -16.57
N GLY A 45 -16.66 -1.88 -15.61
CA GLY A 45 -17.13 -3.16 -15.09
C GLY A 45 -16.14 -3.87 -14.17
N VAL A 46 -14.98 -3.26 -13.89
CA VAL A 46 -14.04 -3.83 -12.92
C VAL A 46 -14.60 -3.67 -11.51
N LYS A 47 -14.56 -4.78 -10.76
CA LYS A 47 -15.01 -4.84 -9.37
C LYS A 47 -13.84 -4.62 -8.43
N ILE A 48 -14.07 -3.90 -7.36
CA ILE A 48 -13.15 -3.75 -6.21
C ILE A 48 -13.88 -4.13 -4.93
N ILE A 49 -13.17 -4.71 -3.97
CA ILE A 49 -13.74 -5.16 -2.71
C ILE A 49 -13.30 -4.23 -1.58
N SER A 50 -14.22 -3.87 -0.70
CA SER A 50 -13.92 -3.35 0.63
C SER A 50 -14.51 -4.29 1.67
N ILE A 51 -13.66 -4.87 2.53
CA ILE A 51 -14.09 -5.72 3.64
C ILE A 51 -14.30 -4.83 4.86
N GLN A 52 -15.54 -4.67 5.30
CA GLN A 52 -15.92 -3.79 6.41
C GLN A 52 -17.33 -4.12 6.94
N ASP A 53 -17.51 -3.98 8.26
CA ASP A 53 -18.83 -4.16 8.91
C ASP A 53 -19.64 -2.87 9.05
N VAL A 54 -19.06 -1.75 8.64
CA VAL A 54 -19.72 -0.45 8.57
C VAL A 54 -20.02 -0.07 7.12
N ASP A 55 -20.96 0.84 6.91
CA ASP A 55 -21.30 1.38 5.57
C ASP A 55 -20.61 2.72 5.25
N LYS A 56 -19.76 3.19 6.17
CA LYS A 56 -18.93 4.38 5.97
C LYS A 56 -17.88 4.14 4.90
N ILE A 57 -17.65 5.14 4.05
CA ILE A 57 -16.67 5.08 2.97
C ILE A 57 -15.59 6.13 3.20
N ASN A 58 -14.32 5.72 3.17
CA ASN A 58 -13.17 6.58 3.42
C ASN A 58 -13.28 7.34 4.76
N ALA A 59 -13.76 6.68 5.82
CA ALA A 59 -14.18 7.33 7.07
C ALA A 59 -13.07 8.20 7.69
N ILE A 60 -11.85 7.68 7.77
CA ILE A 60 -10.69 8.42 8.31
C ILE A 60 -10.37 9.65 7.47
N ASP A 61 -10.39 9.51 6.15
CA ASP A 61 -10.07 10.63 5.25
C ASP A 61 -11.18 11.70 5.24
N GLN A 62 -12.44 11.33 5.50
CA GLN A 62 -13.56 12.28 5.55
C GLN A 62 -13.76 12.92 6.93
N GLU A 63 -13.40 12.25 8.02
CA GLU A 63 -13.77 12.65 9.38
C GLU A 63 -12.58 12.67 10.36
N GLY A 64 -11.36 12.40 9.89
CA GLY A 64 -10.17 12.28 10.71
C GLY A 64 -10.30 11.17 11.75
N MET A 65 -9.77 11.41 12.96
CA MET A 65 -9.80 10.44 14.06
C MET A 65 -11.21 10.01 14.48
N LYS A 66 -12.25 10.82 14.20
CA LYS A 66 -13.65 10.42 14.47
C LYS A 66 -14.10 9.27 13.58
N GLY A 67 -13.56 9.18 12.37
CA GLY A 67 -13.89 8.15 11.39
C GLY A 67 -13.14 6.84 11.56
N VAL A 68 -12.04 6.80 12.31
CA VAL A 68 -11.17 5.60 12.49
C VAL A 68 -11.92 4.38 12.99
N TRP A 69 -12.89 4.59 13.86
CA TRP A 69 -13.65 3.49 14.46
C TRP A 69 -14.97 3.21 13.75
N GLY A 70 -15.29 3.92 12.65
CA GLY A 70 -16.54 3.71 11.91
C GLY A 70 -17.83 4.01 12.68
N ASN A 71 -17.74 4.63 13.87
CA ASN A 71 -18.88 4.86 14.76
C ASN A 71 -19.79 6.01 14.32
N SER A 72 -19.34 6.83 13.37
CA SER A 72 -20.13 7.94 12.84
C SER A 72 -21.30 7.44 11.98
N PRO A 73 -22.45 8.14 11.99
CA PRO A 73 -23.56 7.81 11.10
C PRO A 73 -23.19 7.90 9.61
N VAL A 74 -23.78 7.01 8.82
CA VAL A 74 -23.75 7.05 7.35
C VAL A 74 -24.43 8.33 6.87
N ASN A 75 -23.74 9.07 6.00
CA ASN A 75 -24.21 10.34 5.46
C ASN A 75 -24.42 10.26 3.93
N GLU A 76 -24.71 11.39 3.28
CA GLU A 76 -24.94 11.46 1.84
C GLU A 76 -23.70 11.15 1.01
N TYR A 77 -22.50 11.45 1.53
CA TYR A 77 -21.24 11.08 0.88
C TYR A 77 -21.17 9.57 0.70
N ASP A 78 -21.38 8.83 1.78
CA ASP A 78 -21.33 7.37 1.83
C ASP A 78 -22.36 6.74 0.87
N ARG A 79 -23.64 7.15 0.99
CA ARG A 79 -24.74 6.61 0.16
C ARG A 79 -24.56 6.88 -1.33
N GLY A 80 -24.02 8.05 -1.68
CA GLY A 80 -23.80 8.43 -3.07
C GLY A 80 -22.50 7.89 -3.66
N TYR A 81 -21.58 7.36 -2.85
CA TYR A 81 -20.24 6.99 -3.31
C TYR A 81 -20.24 5.89 -4.37
N PRO A 82 -20.93 4.73 -4.21
CA PRO A 82 -20.91 3.67 -5.23
C PRO A 82 -21.40 4.14 -6.59
N ARG A 83 -22.45 4.99 -6.60
CA ARG A 83 -22.96 5.60 -7.84
C ARG A 83 -21.93 6.52 -8.48
N ARG A 84 -21.30 7.42 -7.71
CA ARG A 84 -20.25 8.33 -8.21
C ARG A 84 -19.03 7.59 -8.76
N LEU A 85 -18.61 6.51 -8.10
CA LEU A 85 -17.53 5.64 -8.55
C LEU A 85 -17.87 5.01 -9.92
N LYS A 86 -19.07 4.47 -10.07
CA LYS A 86 -19.54 3.87 -11.33
C LYS A 86 -19.70 4.90 -12.44
N GLU A 87 -20.29 6.06 -12.15
CA GLU A 87 -20.47 7.14 -13.14
C GLU A 87 -19.13 7.73 -13.62
N SER A 88 -18.17 7.92 -12.70
CA SER A 88 -16.90 8.58 -13.02
C SER A 88 -15.88 7.65 -13.68
N LEU A 89 -15.84 6.37 -13.28
CA LEU A 89 -14.78 5.43 -13.67
C LEU A 89 -15.30 4.10 -14.23
N GLY A 90 -16.61 3.82 -14.12
CA GLY A 90 -17.18 2.52 -14.50
C GLY A 90 -16.86 1.40 -13.52
N LEU A 91 -16.26 1.70 -12.37
CA LEU A 91 -15.90 0.73 -11.33
C LEU A 91 -17.10 0.34 -10.46
N GLU A 92 -17.10 -0.89 -9.96
CA GLU A 92 -18.12 -1.41 -9.05
C GLU A 92 -17.50 -1.72 -7.68
N LEU A 93 -18.02 -1.09 -6.63
CA LEU A 93 -17.61 -1.36 -5.25
C LEU A 93 -18.47 -2.46 -4.66
N ILE A 94 -17.84 -3.50 -4.15
CA ILE A 94 -18.47 -4.60 -3.41
C ILE A 94 -18.07 -4.46 -1.94
N ILE A 95 -19.06 -4.30 -1.07
CA ILE A 95 -18.85 -4.33 0.37
C ILE A 95 -19.04 -5.77 0.85
N VAL A 96 -17.96 -6.36 1.38
CA VAL A 96 -17.97 -7.69 1.99
C VAL A 96 -17.96 -7.53 3.51
N ARG A 97 -18.82 -8.27 4.21
CA ARG A 97 -18.84 -8.27 5.68
C ARG A 97 -17.79 -9.22 6.22
N SER A 98 -17.34 -8.97 7.44
CA SER A 98 -16.27 -9.77 8.05
C SER A 98 -16.68 -11.23 8.20
N GLY A 99 -17.98 -11.53 8.37
CA GLY A 99 -18.48 -12.91 8.49
C GLY A 99 -18.11 -13.76 7.28
N GLU A 100 -18.27 -13.22 6.07
CA GLU A 100 -17.89 -13.91 4.84
C GLU A 100 -16.37 -14.08 4.73
N LEU A 101 -15.57 -13.06 5.10
CA LEU A 101 -14.11 -13.21 5.17
C LEU A 101 -13.72 -14.34 6.13
N LEU A 102 -14.34 -14.39 7.31
CA LEU A 102 -14.05 -15.41 8.32
C LEU A 102 -14.40 -16.82 7.83
N GLU A 103 -15.50 -16.97 7.09
CA GLU A 103 -15.85 -18.23 6.42
C GLU A 103 -14.79 -18.63 5.39
N GLU A 104 -14.36 -17.71 4.52
CA GLU A 104 -13.31 -18.01 3.53
C GLU A 104 -11.97 -18.35 4.22
N MET A 105 -11.63 -17.66 5.33
CA MET A 105 -10.42 -17.95 6.13
C MET A 105 -10.48 -19.31 6.83
N ALA A 106 -11.66 -19.72 7.31
CA ALA A 106 -11.87 -21.02 7.96
C ALA A 106 -11.72 -22.18 6.96
N ASN A 107 -12.02 -21.95 5.69
CA ASN A 107 -11.89 -22.94 4.61
C ASN A 107 -10.47 -23.03 4.02
N VAL A 108 -9.49 -22.28 4.54
CA VAL A 108 -8.10 -22.34 4.04
C VAL A 108 -7.38 -23.55 4.60
N GLU A 109 -6.88 -24.41 3.71
CA GLU A 109 -6.04 -25.55 4.04
C GLU A 109 -4.77 -25.14 4.82
N GLU A 110 -4.45 -25.86 5.88
CA GLU A 110 -3.32 -25.53 6.76
C GLU A 110 -1.98 -25.54 6.01
N ASP A 111 -1.76 -26.54 5.15
CA ASP A 111 -0.53 -26.66 4.36
C ASP A 111 -0.27 -25.41 3.51
N ALA A 112 -1.33 -24.80 2.93
CA ALA A 112 -1.21 -23.58 2.14
C ALA A 112 -0.83 -22.36 2.99
N VAL A 113 -1.26 -22.31 4.25
CA VAL A 113 -0.88 -21.27 5.22
C VAL A 113 0.58 -21.44 5.62
N GLU A 114 0.98 -22.66 5.96
CA GLU A 114 2.35 -22.98 6.35
C GLU A 114 3.35 -22.70 5.21
N ASP A 115 3.07 -23.18 4.00
CA ASP A 115 3.92 -23.00 2.82
C ASP A 115 4.15 -21.52 2.49
N LEU A 116 3.10 -20.70 2.61
CA LEU A 116 3.19 -19.27 2.34
C LEU A 116 3.98 -18.54 3.44
N ALA A 117 3.72 -18.85 4.71
CA ALA A 117 4.47 -18.29 5.82
C ALA A 117 5.96 -18.62 5.73
N ASP A 118 6.31 -19.88 5.44
CA ASP A 118 7.70 -20.32 5.29
C ASP A 118 8.38 -19.71 4.08
N ARG A 119 7.63 -19.48 3.00
CA ARG A 119 8.12 -18.72 1.84
C ARG A 119 8.45 -17.28 2.21
N TRP A 120 7.56 -16.58 2.91
CA TRP A 120 7.83 -15.21 3.34
C TRP A 120 9.04 -15.11 4.26
N ILE A 121 9.19 -16.04 5.20
CA ILE A 121 10.33 -16.07 6.13
C ILE A 121 11.64 -16.34 5.39
N ARG A 122 11.63 -17.28 4.43
CA ARG A 122 12.81 -17.61 3.62
C ARG A 122 13.22 -16.48 2.66
N GLU A 123 12.26 -15.76 2.11
CA GLU A 123 12.49 -14.63 1.21
C GLU A 123 12.88 -13.33 1.96
N ALA A 124 12.50 -13.19 3.24
CA ALA A 124 12.83 -12.04 4.05
C ALA A 124 14.33 -11.98 4.38
N THR A 125 14.88 -10.77 4.48
CA THR A 125 16.27 -10.57 4.92
C THR A 125 16.47 -10.90 6.39
N GLU A 126 15.42 -10.71 7.21
CA GLU A 126 15.45 -10.92 8.65
C GLU A 126 14.03 -11.07 9.22
N MET A 127 13.93 -11.79 10.35
CA MET A 127 12.79 -11.80 11.26
C MET A 127 13.16 -11.05 12.54
N GLN A 128 12.48 -9.95 12.86
CA GLN A 128 12.80 -9.12 14.03
C GLN A 128 11.63 -9.07 15.03
N ASN A 129 11.88 -9.44 16.29
CA ASN A 129 10.90 -9.42 17.40
C ASN A 129 9.64 -10.29 17.21
N VAL A 130 9.55 -11.06 16.13
CA VAL A 130 8.44 -11.96 15.80
C VAL A 130 8.96 -13.35 15.43
N THR A 131 8.06 -14.32 15.46
CA THR A 131 8.32 -15.75 15.23
C THR A 131 7.50 -16.25 14.05
N ARG A 132 7.80 -17.47 13.56
CA ARG A 132 6.97 -18.13 12.54
C ARG A 132 5.48 -18.16 12.93
N ARG A 133 5.19 -18.43 14.22
CA ARG A 133 3.82 -18.48 14.74
C ARG A 133 3.05 -17.17 14.51
N ASP A 134 3.75 -16.04 14.56
CA ASP A 134 3.16 -14.71 14.38
C ASP A 134 2.81 -14.41 12.91
N VAL A 135 3.40 -15.16 11.97
CA VAL A 135 3.21 -15.00 10.52
C VAL A 135 1.99 -15.77 10.00
N LEU A 136 1.68 -16.93 10.59
CA LEU A 136 0.61 -17.83 10.13
C LEU A 136 -0.77 -17.14 10.00
N PRO A 137 -1.23 -16.30 10.94
CA PRO A 137 -2.53 -15.63 10.79
C PRO A 137 -2.59 -14.70 9.57
N SER A 138 -1.50 -14.00 9.25
CA SER A 138 -1.41 -13.14 8.07
C SER A 138 -1.42 -13.95 6.76
N ALA A 139 -0.87 -15.17 6.76
CA ALA A 139 -0.93 -16.09 5.62
C ALA A 139 -2.36 -16.58 5.38
N ARG A 140 -3.09 -16.93 6.44
CA ARG A 140 -4.51 -17.29 6.36
C ARG A 140 -5.36 -16.13 5.84
N LEU A 141 -5.11 -14.91 6.34
CA LEU A 141 -5.78 -13.70 5.87
C LEU A 141 -5.57 -13.47 4.36
N TYR A 142 -4.34 -13.64 3.87
CA TYR A 142 -4.04 -13.54 2.44
C TYR A 142 -4.88 -14.53 1.62
N TRP A 143 -4.97 -15.79 2.03
CA TRP A 143 -5.76 -16.78 1.30
C TRP A 143 -7.26 -16.48 1.34
N GLY A 144 -7.78 -15.96 2.46
CA GLY A 144 -9.13 -15.40 2.53
C GLY A 144 -9.36 -14.26 1.52
N PHE A 145 -8.40 -13.34 1.39
CA PHE A 145 -8.46 -12.29 0.35
C PHE A 145 -8.44 -12.87 -1.06
N LYS A 146 -7.58 -13.85 -1.35
CA LYS A 146 -7.53 -14.52 -2.66
C LYS A 146 -8.85 -15.23 -2.99
N ALA A 147 -9.48 -15.87 -2.01
CA ALA A 147 -10.79 -16.51 -2.18
C ALA A 147 -11.86 -15.49 -2.55
N LEU A 148 -11.96 -14.37 -1.82
CA LEU A 148 -12.90 -13.29 -2.12
C LEU A 148 -12.63 -12.62 -3.47
N LEU A 149 -11.38 -12.30 -3.79
CA LEU A 149 -10.98 -11.75 -5.09
C LEU A 149 -11.44 -12.68 -6.23
N LYS A 150 -11.23 -13.99 -6.09
CA LYS A 150 -11.67 -15.00 -7.06
C LYS A 150 -13.20 -15.09 -7.14
N LYS A 151 -13.88 -15.19 -6.00
CA LYS A 151 -15.34 -15.33 -5.89
C LYS A 151 -16.09 -14.22 -6.60
N TYR A 152 -15.63 -12.98 -6.42
CA TYR A 152 -16.27 -11.82 -7.03
C TYR A 152 -15.68 -11.41 -8.39
N GLY A 153 -14.56 -12.01 -8.81
CA GLY A 153 -13.81 -11.57 -9.98
C GLY A 153 -13.31 -10.14 -9.83
N ALA A 154 -12.87 -9.77 -8.62
CA ALA A 154 -12.44 -8.42 -8.29
C ALA A 154 -10.95 -8.22 -8.59
N ALA A 155 -10.59 -7.00 -8.98
CA ALA A 155 -9.22 -6.64 -9.35
C ALA A 155 -8.40 -6.03 -8.20
N ALA A 156 -9.06 -5.64 -7.11
CA ALA A 156 -8.44 -4.96 -5.98
C ALA A 156 -9.25 -5.20 -4.70
N ILE A 157 -8.58 -5.16 -3.55
CA ILE A 157 -9.21 -5.41 -2.25
C ILE A 157 -8.65 -4.53 -1.14
N THR A 158 -9.51 -3.91 -0.36
CA THR A 158 -9.13 -3.22 0.88
C THR A 158 -9.84 -3.85 2.06
N TYR A 159 -9.25 -3.71 3.25
CA TYR A 159 -9.73 -4.35 4.47
C TYR A 159 -9.71 -3.40 5.66
N GLU A 160 -10.82 -3.29 6.40
CA GLU A 160 -10.96 -2.41 7.56
C GLU A 160 -10.21 -2.95 8.78
N SER A 161 -8.89 -2.89 8.74
CA SER A 161 -8.03 -3.38 9.82
C SER A 161 -8.20 -2.62 11.13
N ALA A 162 -8.69 -1.37 11.12
CA ALA A 162 -8.85 -0.62 12.37
C ALA A 162 -9.98 -1.18 13.21
N THR A 163 -11.15 -1.46 12.63
CA THR A 163 -12.25 -2.03 13.43
C THR A 163 -12.12 -3.54 13.56
N LEU A 164 -11.79 -4.25 12.47
CA LEU A 164 -11.84 -5.71 12.43
C LEU A 164 -10.63 -6.38 13.09
N THR A 165 -9.44 -5.76 13.08
CA THR A 165 -8.23 -6.30 13.71
C THR A 165 -7.91 -5.58 15.03
N LEU A 166 -7.87 -4.24 15.03
CA LEU A 166 -7.35 -3.47 16.16
C LEU A 166 -8.35 -3.35 17.32
N SER A 167 -9.58 -2.88 17.08
CA SER A 167 -10.51 -2.60 18.18
C SER A 167 -11.37 -3.78 18.60
N GLU A 168 -11.92 -4.52 17.65
CA GLU A 168 -12.86 -5.61 17.95
C GLU A 168 -12.19 -6.97 18.08
N HIS A 169 -10.95 -7.10 17.59
CA HIS A 169 -10.25 -8.38 17.56
C HIS A 169 -11.09 -9.48 16.87
N LYS A 170 -11.81 -9.11 15.80
CA LYS A 170 -12.77 -10.01 15.13
C LYS A 170 -12.09 -10.91 14.10
N VAL A 171 -11.06 -10.40 13.43
CA VAL A 171 -10.33 -11.12 12.39
C VAL A 171 -8.88 -11.22 12.79
N ASN A 172 -8.44 -12.46 13.02
CA ASN A 172 -7.08 -12.76 13.42
C ASN A 172 -6.14 -12.80 12.20
N GLY A 173 -5.46 -11.68 11.93
CA GLY A 173 -4.44 -11.57 10.88
C GLY A 173 -4.12 -10.11 10.56
N TRP A 174 -2.86 -9.83 10.20
CA TRP A 174 -2.41 -8.47 9.87
C TRP A 174 -2.14 -8.34 8.38
N THR A 175 -2.59 -7.24 7.80
CA THR A 175 -2.52 -6.94 6.36
C THR A 175 -1.14 -6.67 5.74
N PRO A 176 -0.05 -6.31 6.45
CA PRO A 176 1.22 -5.97 5.80
C PRO A 176 1.79 -7.06 4.87
N LEU A 177 1.74 -8.31 5.29
CA LEU A 177 2.21 -9.45 4.49
C LEU A 177 1.25 -9.77 3.32
N PRO A 178 -0.09 -9.79 3.50
CA PRO A 178 -1.03 -9.82 2.38
C PRO A 178 -0.81 -8.73 1.33
N ILE A 179 -0.55 -7.48 1.74
CA ILE A 179 -0.26 -6.37 0.82
C ILE A 179 1.00 -6.66 0.01
N LEU A 180 2.05 -7.12 0.68
CA LEU A 180 3.32 -7.51 0.05
C LEU A 180 3.11 -8.64 -0.97
N GLU A 181 2.38 -9.70 -0.62
CA GLU A 181 2.20 -10.86 -1.50
C GLU A 181 1.33 -10.52 -2.71
N LEU A 182 0.22 -9.81 -2.51
CA LEU A 182 -0.66 -9.39 -3.61
C LEU A 182 0.05 -8.42 -4.58
N SER A 183 1.03 -7.64 -4.11
CA SER A 183 1.79 -6.76 -4.98
C SER A 183 2.64 -7.52 -6.01
N LYS A 184 3.07 -8.75 -5.70
CA LYS A 184 3.79 -9.64 -6.64
C LYS A 184 2.94 -10.00 -7.87
N GLU A 185 1.61 -9.95 -7.74
CA GLU A 185 0.64 -10.21 -8.81
C GLU A 185 0.03 -8.91 -9.39
N HIS A 186 0.56 -7.74 -9.01
CA HIS A 186 0.03 -6.41 -9.38
C HIS A 186 -1.42 -6.19 -8.94
N ILE A 187 -1.85 -6.84 -7.85
CA ILE A 187 -3.20 -6.69 -7.28
C ILE A 187 -3.14 -5.61 -6.20
N PRO A 188 -3.82 -4.45 -6.38
CA PRO A 188 -3.90 -3.42 -5.35
C PRO A 188 -4.54 -3.94 -4.07
N CYS A 189 -3.86 -3.68 -2.96
CA CYS A 189 -4.37 -3.94 -1.63
C CYS A 189 -3.93 -2.83 -0.66
N CYS A 190 -4.84 -2.43 0.24
CA CYS A 190 -4.54 -1.50 1.32
C CYS A 190 -5.36 -1.79 2.58
N CYS A 191 -4.91 -1.20 3.69
CA CYS A 191 -5.55 -1.29 4.99
C CYS A 191 -6.69 -0.26 5.16
N GLN A 192 -7.43 -0.39 6.25
CA GLN A 192 -8.41 0.57 6.80
C GLN A 192 -9.49 1.02 5.81
N SER A 193 -9.87 0.12 4.89
CA SER A 193 -10.95 0.37 3.91
C SER A 193 -10.85 1.71 3.17
N HIS A 194 -9.64 2.13 2.83
CA HIS A 194 -9.36 3.34 2.06
C HIS A 194 -9.70 3.16 0.58
N VAL A 195 -10.99 3.15 0.26
CA VAL A 195 -11.50 2.91 -1.10
C VAL A 195 -10.90 3.89 -2.12
N ASP A 196 -10.76 5.18 -1.78
CA ASP A 196 -10.14 6.16 -2.67
C ASP A 196 -8.65 5.85 -2.94
N CYS A 197 -7.92 5.37 -1.92
CA CYS A 197 -6.54 4.92 -2.10
C CYS A 197 -6.47 3.66 -2.97
N LEU A 198 -7.37 2.70 -2.74
CA LEU A 198 -7.44 1.46 -3.52
C LEU A 198 -7.71 1.76 -5.00
N VAL A 199 -8.66 2.66 -5.29
CA VAL A 199 -8.96 3.13 -6.64
C VAL A 199 -7.74 3.85 -7.24
N THR A 200 -7.05 4.68 -6.45
CA THR A 200 -5.83 5.36 -6.89
C THR A 200 -4.71 4.36 -7.23
N GLN A 201 -4.50 3.33 -6.40
CA GLN A 201 -3.56 2.23 -6.68
C GLN A 201 -3.93 1.50 -7.98
N LEU A 202 -5.20 1.20 -8.20
CA LEU A 202 -5.68 0.53 -9.41
C LEU A 202 -5.43 1.38 -10.67
N ILE A 203 -5.77 2.67 -10.64
CA ILE A 203 -5.54 3.59 -11.76
C ILE A 203 -4.04 3.68 -12.06
N GLY A 204 -3.21 3.97 -11.06
CA GLY A 204 -1.77 4.11 -11.23
C GLY A 204 -1.09 2.82 -11.70
N GLY A 205 -1.50 1.67 -11.15
CA GLY A 205 -1.02 0.36 -11.59
C GLY A 205 -1.32 0.10 -13.07
N ARG A 206 -2.52 0.45 -13.55
CA ARG A 206 -2.86 0.33 -14.98
C ARG A 206 -2.08 1.31 -15.86
N LEU A 207 -1.97 2.58 -15.46
CA LEU A 207 -1.21 3.59 -16.21
C LEU A 207 0.27 3.25 -16.37
N THR A 208 0.81 2.45 -15.45
CA THR A 208 2.23 2.09 -15.40
C THR A 208 2.51 0.65 -15.81
N GLY A 209 1.50 -0.12 -16.24
CA GLY A 209 1.67 -1.52 -16.59
C GLY A 209 2.05 -2.43 -15.41
N GLY A 210 1.70 -2.05 -14.18
CA GLY A 210 1.84 -2.88 -12.99
C GLY A 210 2.65 -2.28 -11.84
N ARG A 211 3.05 -1.01 -11.86
CA ARG A 211 3.75 -0.43 -10.70
C ARG A 211 2.78 -0.27 -9.52
N PRO A 212 3.05 -0.88 -8.36
CA PRO A 212 2.20 -0.76 -7.19
C PRO A 212 2.37 0.63 -6.56
N GLY A 213 1.26 1.20 -6.11
CA GLY A 213 1.27 2.41 -5.30
C GLY A 213 1.44 2.09 -3.82
N PHE A 214 2.35 2.77 -3.14
CA PHE A 214 2.47 2.72 -1.68
C PHE A 214 1.46 3.67 -1.04
N VAL A 215 0.44 3.11 -0.40
CA VAL A 215 -0.55 3.87 0.37
C VAL A 215 0.04 4.19 1.74
N GLY A 216 -0.06 5.43 2.18
CA GLY A 216 0.32 5.78 3.54
C GLY A 216 -0.24 7.09 4.03
N ASP A 217 -0.25 7.22 5.34
CA ASP A 217 -0.48 8.47 6.05
C ASP A 217 0.63 9.45 5.70
N VAL A 218 0.26 10.67 5.32
CA VAL A 218 1.21 11.76 5.23
C VAL A 218 1.52 12.26 6.63
N LEU A 219 2.66 11.81 7.14
CA LEU A 219 3.26 12.26 8.38
C LEU A 219 4.11 13.50 8.12
N ASN A 220 4.19 14.33 9.15
CA ASN A 220 5.04 15.50 9.11
C ASN A 220 6.47 15.13 9.50
N ASP A 221 7.41 15.70 8.76
CA ASP A 221 8.85 15.54 8.94
C ASP A 221 9.37 16.05 10.29
N TRP A 222 8.74 17.06 10.87
CA TRP A 222 9.07 17.57 12.22
C TRP A 222 8.66 16.64 13.36
N ALA A 223 7.85 15.60 13.11
CA ALA A 223 7.58 14.56 14.10
C ALA A 223 8.80 13.65 14.34
N PHE A 224 9.83 13.77 13.50
CA PHE A 224 11.04 12.95 13.55
C PHE A 224 12.24 13.81 13.94
N LYS A 225 13.06 13.30 14.86
CA LYS A 225 14.27 13.99 15.31
C LYS A 225 15.31 13.99 14.17
N PRO A 226 15.72 15.15 13.64
CA PRO A 226 16.73 15.19 12.59
C PRO A 226 18.11 14.81 13.15
N VAL A 227 18.95 14.20 12.31
CA VAL A 227 20.38 13.97 12.62
C VAL A 227 21.19 15.26 12.47
N GLY A 228 20.79 16.13 11.55
CA GLY A 228 21.44 17.40 11.25
C GLY A 228 20.60 18.27 10.32
N GLU A 229 21.25 19.12 9.52
CA GLU A 229 20.57 19.90 8.49
C GLU A 229 19.95 18.98 7.43
N ARG A 230 18.75 19.34 6.96
CA ARG A 230 17.99 18.57 5.97
C ARG A 230 17.08 19.49 5.15
N PRO A 231 16.63 19.04 3.97
CA PRO A 231 15.64 19.80 3.20
C PRO A 231 14.35 20.00 4.01
N GLN A 232 13.72 21.17 3.80
CA GLN A 232 12.49 21.58 4.50
C GLN A 232 11.23 21.35 3.65
N ASN A 233 11.39 20.92 2.40
CA ASN A 233 10.32 20.60 1.47
C ASN A 233 10.03 19.09 1.41
N VAL A 234 10.02 18.41 2.56
CA VAL A 234 9.88 16.96 2.62
C VAL A 234 8.59 16.54 3.33
N ILE A 235 7.98 15.47 2.83
CA ILE A 235 6.88 14.77 3.49
C ILE A 235 7.29 13.33 3.78
N VAL A 236 6.68 12.71 4.78
CA VAL A 236 6.85 11.28 5.05
C VAL A 236 5.54 10.58 4.73
N VAL A 237 5.54 9.68 3.76
CA VAL A 237 4.41 8.75 3.54
C VAL A 237 4.71 7.50 4.36
N ALA A 238 3.82 7.11 5.27
CA ALA A 238 4.08 5.98 6.18
C ALA A 238 2.87 5.07 6.36
N HIS A 239 3.11 3.76 6.46
CA HIS A 239 2.06 2.78 6.76
C HIS A 239 2.64 1.49 7.32
N CYS A 240 1.79 0.52 7.66
CA CYS A 240 2.19 -0.77 8.20
C CYS A 240 2.64 -1.78 7.13
N GLY A 241 2.05 -1.74 5.93
CA GLY A 241 2.38 -2.62 4.81
C GLY A 241 2.88 -1.85 3.60
N ALA A 242 3.71 -2.47 2.79
CA ALA A 242 4.25 -1.89 1.57
C ALA A 242 4.41 -2.95 0.47
N PRO A 243 4.26 -2.56 -0.81
CA PRO A 243 4.64 -3.42 -1.92
C PRO A 243 6.17 -3.60 -1.97
N ILE A 244 6.62 -4.68 -2.59
CA ILE A 244 8.06 -4.99 -2.76
C ILE A 244 8.56 -4.87 -4.20
N ASN A 245 7.72 -4.44 -5.14
CA ASN A 245 8.06 -4.33 -6.56
C ASN A 245 7.78 -2.90 -7.06
N PRO A 246 8.42 -1.86 -6.51
CA PRO A 246 8.12 -0.45 -6.79
C PRO A 246 8.15 -0.06 -8.27
N TYR A 247 8.92 -0.76 -9.10
CA TYR A 247 9.03 -0.55 -10.55
C TYR A 247 8.20 -1.55 -11.37
N GLY A 248 7.43 -2.42 -10.71
CA GLY A 248 6.49 -3.38 -11.29
C GLY A 248 7.10 -4.77 -11.42
N GLN A 249 8.21 -4.93 -12.12
CA GLN A 249 8.83 -6.25 -12.39
C GLN A 249 10.04 -6.56 -11.52
N ASP A 250 10.39 -5.65 -10.61
CA ASP A 250 11.52 -5.75 -9.71
C ASP A 250 11.14 -6.38 -8.36
N ARG A 251 12.14 -6.57 -7.48
CA ARG A 251 11.92 -6.85 -6.07
C ARG A 251 12.94 -6.10 -5.21
N ILE A 252 12.47 -5.44 -4.16
CA ILE A 252 13.31 -4.82 -3.14
C ILE A 252 13.36 -5.69 -1.88
N PRO A 253 14.47 -5.64 -1.11
CA PRO A 253 14.57 -6.38 0.14
C PRO A 253 13.52 -5.93 1.16
N TYR A 254 13.02 -6.90 1.92
CA TYR A 254 12.13 -6.66 3.04
C TYR A 254 12.53 -7.53 4.23
N LEU A 255 12.24 -7.02 5.43
CA LEU A 255 12.27 -7.80 6.67
C LEU A 255 10.87 -7.91 7.25
N ILE A 256 10.64 -8.96 8.05
CA ILE A 256 9.39 -9.19 8.77
C ILE A 256 9.63 -8.83 10.23
N ARG A 257 8.73 -8.04 10.82
CA ARG A 257 8.90 -7.53 12.19
C ARG A 257 7.60 -7.34 12.93
N ASP A 258 7.71 -6.91 14.18
CA ASP A 258 6.58 -6.48 15.00
C ASP A 258 5.90 -5.23 14.42
N HIS A 259 4.57 -5.23 14.41
CA HIS A 259 3.75 -4.07 14.08
C HIS A 259 3.93 -2.96 15.14
N TRP A 260 3.70 -1.69 14.79
CA TRP A 260 3.76 -0.58 15.77
C TRP A 260 2.80 -0.78 16.96
N HIS A 261 1.66 -1.42 16.69
CA HIS A 261 0.66 -1.83 17.68
C HIS A 261 0.94 -3.23 18.27
N ALA A 262 2.16 -3.77 18.20
CA ALA A 262 2.46 -5.12 18.72
C ALA A 262 2.42 -5.25 20.25
N THR A 263 2.36 -4.14 20.99
CA THR A 263 2.07 -4.16 22.43
C THR A 263 0.63 -4.54 22.74
N TRP A 264 -0.26 -4.47 21.74
CA TRP A 264 -1.64 -4.91 21.83
C TRP A 264 -1.64 -6.42 21.59
N THR A 265 -1.74 -7.18 22.66
CA THR A 265 -1.66 -8.65 22.60
C THR A 265 -3.06 -9.21 22.33
N TRP A 266 -3.16 -10.16 21.41
CA TRP A 266 -4.41 -10.86 21.14
C TRP A 266 -4.92 -11.61 22.38
N PRO A 267 -6.20 -11.44 22.78
CA PRO A 267 -6.74 -12.07 23.99
C PRO A 267 -6.66 -13.60 24.01
N GLU A 268 -6.71 -14.26 22.85
CA GLU A 268 -6.87 -15.72 22.73
C GLU A 268 -5.57 -16.50 22.41
N GLY A 269 -4.40 -16.07 22.92
CA GLY A 269 -3.20 -16.92 22.88
C GLY A 269 -1.93 -16.31 22.26
N GLY A 270 -1.83 -14.98 22.21
CA GLY A 270 -0.55 -14.27 22.35
C GLY A 270 0.44 -14.35 21.20
N HIS A 271 -0.01 -14.39 19.95
CA HIS A 271 0.89 -14.11 18.82
C HIS A 271 1.04 -12.60 18.65
N LYS A 272 2.20 -12.16 18.18
CA LYS A 272 2.49 -10.75 17.96
C LYS A 272 1.95 -10.29 16.63
N SER A 273 1.50 -9.05 16.61
CA SER A 273 1.13 -8.34 15.40
C SER A 273 2.32 -8.23 14.45
N THR A 274 2.16 -8.66 13.20
CA THR A 274 3.24 -8.63 12.20
C THR A 274 3.14 -7.43 11.26
N ALA A 275 4.30 -6.96 10.82
CA ALA A 275 4.49 -5.93 9.82
C ALA A 275 5.70 -6.27 8.94
N THR A 276 5.89 -5.48 7.90
CA THR A 276 7.09 -5.53 7.05
C THR A 276 7.81 -4.20 7.09
N THR A 277 9.10 -4.21 6.84
CA THR A 277 9.86 -3.00 6.48
C THR A 277 10.58 -3.28 5.18
N VAL A 278 10.32 -2.47 4.15
CA VAL A 278 11.00 -2.54 2.86
C VAL A 278 12.15 -1.53 2.78
N THR A 279 13.17 -1.84 1.99
CA THR A 279 14.28 -0.92 1.72
C THR A 279 14.00 -0.13 0.44
N TRP A 280 13.47 1.08 0.60
CA TRP A 280 13.11 1.96 -0.52
C TRP A 280 14.34 2.41 -1.33
N PRO A 281 14.33 2.29 -2.67
CA PRO A 281 15.31 2.95 -3.53
C PRO A 281 15.32 4.47 -3.34
N ALA A 282 16.44 5.03 -2.88
CA ALA A 282 16.60 6.47 -2.68
C ALA A 282 17.13 7.16 -3.94
N HIS A 283 16.96 8.48 -4.00
CA HIS A 283 17.36 9.37 -5.10
C HIS A 283 16.65 9.10 -6.43
N GLU A 284 15.45 8.54 -6.34
CA GLU A 284 14.63 8.15 -7.48
C GLU A 284 13.40 9.06 -7.59
N PRO A 285 12.93 9.36 -8.81
CA PRO A 285 11.70 10.14 -8.99
C PRO A 285 10.49 9.43 -8.38
N VAL A 286 9.56 10.21 -7.84
CA VAL A 286 8.30 9.71 -7.26
C VAL A 286 7.15 10.66 -7.59
N THR A 287 5.95 10.10 -7.70
CA THR A 287 4.70 10.85 -7.83
C THR A 287 3.76 10.46 -6.69
N VAL A 288 3.35 11.45 -5.90
CA VAL A 288 2.34 11.33 -4.85
C VAL A 288 1.00 11.78 -5.42
N VAL A 289 0.00 10.92 -5.35
CA VAL A 289 -1.30 11.11 -5.98
C VAL A 289 -2.43 10.62 -5.08
N LYS A 290 -3.59 11.27 -5.19
CA LYS A 290 -4.86 10.82 -4.61
C LYS A 290 -6.01 11.25 -5.49
N PHE A 291 -6.88 10.31 -5.85
CA PHE A 291 -8.18 10.60 -6.40
C PHE A 291 -9.21 10.72 -5.27
N ASP A 292 -9.91 11.85 -5.21
CA ASP A 292 -11.15 12.02 -4.45
C ASP A 292 -12.30 11.74 -5.41
N ILE A 293 -12.83 10.53 -5.33
CA ILE A 293 -13.89 10.07 -6.24
C ILE A 293 -15.20 10.79 -5.97
N GLY A 294 -15.52 11.02 -4.70
CA GLY A 294 -16.78 11.64 -4.30
C GLY A 294 -16.93 13.09 -4.77
N ARG A 295 -15.81 13.81 -4.94
CA ARG A 295 -15.78 15.20 -5.41
C ARG A 295 -15.18 15.36 -6.81
N LYS A 296 -14.80 14.25 -7.45
CA LYS A 296 -14.24 14.21 -8.81
C LYS A 296 -12.98 15.07 -8.96
N LYS A 297 -12.05 14.95 -7.99
CA LYS A 297 -10.76 15.67 -7.99
C LYS A 297 -9.59 14.70 -7.95
N VAL A 298 -8.45 15.11 -8.47
CA VAL A 298 -7.17 14.40 -8.29
C VAL A 298 -6.10 15.38 -7.87
N SER A 299 -5.31 15.03 -6.87
CA SER A 299 -4.09 15.76 -6.50
C SER A 299 -2.87 15.01 -6.98
N VAL A 300 -1.88 15.72 -7.54
CA VAL A 300 -0.69 15.13 -8.13
C VAL A 300 0.52 15.99 -7.79
N TYR A 301 1.51 15.39 -7.13
CA TYR A 301 2.76 16.04 -6.75
C TYR A 301 3.95 15.17 -7.16
N THR A 302 4.95 15.78 -7.79
CA THR A 302 6.22 15.12 -8.10
C THR A 302 7.25 15.42 -7.03
N GLY A 303 8.21 14.51 -6.89
CA GLY A 303 9.30 14.66 -5.97
C GLY A 303 10.40 13.63 -6.20
N THR A 304 11.31 13.57 -5.25
CA THR A 304 12.42 12.60 -5.20
C THR A 304 12.38 11.85 -3.87
N VAL A 305 12.53 10.52 -3.90
CA VAL A 305 12.68 9.71 -2.68
C VAL A 305 14.03 10.00 -2.04
N LEU A 306 14.06 10.27 -0.74
CA LEU A 306 15.29 10.45 0.04
C LEU A 306 15.50 9.29 1.02
N ASP A 307 16.76 9.06 1.41
CA ASP A 307 17.09 8.11 2.46
C ASP A 307 16.77 8.71 3.85
N GLY A 308 15.61 8.35 4.38
CA GLY A 308 15.15 8.82 5.69
C GLY A 308 16.02 8.36 6.86
N ASN A 309 16.68 7.20 6.78
CA ASN A 309 17.54 6.70 7.86
C ASN A 309 18.84 7.53 8.00
N ARG A 310 19.24 8.23 6.93
CA ARG A 310 20.37 9.17 6.97
C ARG A 310 19.98 10.54 7.52
N LEU A 311 18.71 10.90 7.44
CA LEU A 311 18.23 12.24 7.81
C LEU A 311 17.58 12.30 9.19
N PHE A 312 17.05 11.18 9.69
CA PHE A 312 16.33 11.13 10.96
C PHE A 312 16.88 10.04 11.88
N VAL A 313 16.94 10.37 13.17
CA VAL A 313 17.34 9.42 14.22
C VAL A 313 16.26 8.36 14.35
N ASP A 314 16.67 7.09 14.26
CA ASP A 314 15.81 5.92 14.49
C ASP A 314 14.53 5.89 13.63
N PHE A 315 14.65 6.39 12.39
CA PHE A 315 13.52 6.54 11.48
C PHE A 315 12.78 5.22 11.20
N ALA A 316 13.51 4.12 11.02
CA ALA A 316 12.92 2.81 10.78
C ALA A 316 12.09 2.28 11.97
N ASN A 317 12.46 2.61 13.22
CA ASN A 317 11.88 1.96 14.41
C ASN A 317 10.85 2.82 15.16
N CYS A 318 10.67 4.09 14.81
CA CYS A 318 9.55 4.92 15.26
C CYS A 318 8.25 4.63 14.46
N ILE A 319 7.13 5.25 14.85
CA ILE A 319 5.74 5.09 14.32
C ILE A 319 5.62 4.51 12.90
N CYS A 320 4.75 3.52 12.67
CA CYS A 320 4.64 2.76 11.41
C CYS A 320 5.94 1.99 11.04
N ARG A 321 5.87 0.99 10.14
CA ARG A 321 7.04 0.16 9.78
C ARG A 321 7.58 0.39 8.38
N ASN A 322 6.78 0.98 7.49
CA ASN A 322 7.23 1.45 6.19
C ASN A 322 7.11 2.97 6.15
N LYS A 323 8.17 3.65 5.69
CA LYS A 323 8.22 5.10 5.54
C LYS A 323 8.99 5.47 4.28
N MET A 324 8.37 6.22 3.39
CA MET A 324 8.98 6.81 2.22
C MET A 324 9.11 8.32 2.46
N LEU A 325 10.34 8.81 2.55
CA LEU A 325 10.62 10.24 2.66
C LEU A 325 10.66 10.83 1.24
N VAL A 326 9.82 11.81 0.96
CA VAL A 326 9.70 12.43 -0.37
C VAL A 326 10.02 13.90 -0.28
N GLN A 327 11.02 14.34 -1.05
CA GLN A 327 11.31 15.75 -1.29
C GLN A 327 10.46 16.25 -2.44
N ILE A 328 9.58 17.22 -2.19
CA ILE A 328 8.61 17.72 -3.18
C ILE A 328 9.26 18.79 -4.08
N ASP A 329 9.08 18.66 -5.39
CA ASP A 329 9.70 19.55 -6.39
C ASP A 329 9.15 20.98 -6.35
N ARG A 330 7.82 21.12 -6.15
CA ARG A 330 7.09 22.39 -6.13
C ARG A 330 6.41 22.63 -4.77
N PRO A 331 7.17 22.90 -3.69
CA PRO A 331 6.62 22.97 -2.33
C PRO A 331 5.65 24.14 -2.12
N ASP A 332 5.74 25.19 -2.91
CA ASP A 332 4.81 26.32 -2.93
C ASP A 332 3.39 25.92 -3.35
N GLN A 333 3.25 24.88 -4.15
CA GLN A 333 1.97 24.42 -4.71
C GLN A 333 1.39 23.19 -3.99
N CYS A 334 2.16 22.58 -3.10
CA CYS A 334 1.77 21.35 -2.43
C CYS A 334 1.00 21.63 -1.13
N TYR A 335 -0.27 21.25 -1.02
CA TYR A 335 -1.02 21.41 0.24
C TYR A 335 -0.50 20.50 1.36
N LEU A 336 0.28 19.46 1.00
CA LEU A 336 0.98 18.63 1.98
C LEU A 336 2.14 19.42 2.65
N LEU A 337 2.50 20.62 2.15
CA LEU A 337 3.61 21.45 2.62
C LEU A 337 3.29 22.95 2.77
N PRO A 338 4.08 23.68 3.59
CA PRO A 338 4.70 23.14 4.79
C PRO A 338 3.58 22.72 5.76
N SER A 339 3.78 21.67 6.55
CA SER A 339 2.89 21.44 7.69
C SER A 339 3.09 22.52 8.74
N ASN A 340 2.00 23.00 9.31
CA ASN A 340 2.08 23.73 10.56
C ASN A 340 2.44 22.76 11.70
N PRO A 341 3.54 22.99 12.45
CA PRO A 341 3.92 22.13 13.57
C PRO A 341 2.91 22.14 14.73
N LYS A 342 2.04 23.15 14.78
CA LYS A 342 0.95 23.24 15.77
C LYS A 342 -0.30 22.44 15.39
N GLU A 343 -0.38 21.93 14.15
CA GLU A 343 -1.54 21.17 13.68
C GLU A 343 -1.49 19.69 14.05
N GLY A 344 -0.43 19.22 14.73
CA GLY A 344 -0.31 17.84 15.17
C GLY A 344 -0.04 16.83 14.04
N ALA A 345 -0.02 15.54 14.38
CA ALA A 345 0.23 14.45 13.41
C ALA A 345 -0.97 14.20 12.46
N PHE A 346 -2.17 14.63 12.85
CA PHE A 346 -3.42 14.49 12.10
C PHE A 346 -4.02 15.88 11.92
N ARG A 347 -3.74 16.52 10.78
CA ARG A 347 -4.08 17.93 10.56
C ARG A 347 -5.60 18.11 10.58
N ASN A 348 -6.07 19.13 11.29
CA ASN A 348 -7.50 19.47 11.37
C ASN A 348 -8.11 19.91 10.01
N TRP A 349 -7.28 20.15 8.98
CA TRP A 349 -7.71 20.64 7.67
C TRP A 349 -7.01 19.91 6.51
N TRP A 350 -7.26 18.61 6.35
CA TRP A 350 -7.00 17.93 5.06
C TRP A 350 -8.12 18.12 4.04
N GLY A 351 -9.16 18.89 4.43
CA GLY A 351 -10.33 19.10 3.58
C GLY A 351 -10.88 17.74 3.14
N SER A 352 -11.00 17.55 1.84
CA SER A 352 -11.49 16.29 1.28
C SER A 352 -10.40 15.27 0.94
N TRP A 353 -9.12 15.62 1.08
CA TRP A 353 -7.98 14.79 0.68
C TRP A 353 -7.58 13.74 1.71
N GLY A 354 -7.94 13.94 2.98
CA GLY A 354 -7.57 13.05 4.08
C GLY A 354 -6.06 12.92 4.34
N CYS A 355 -5.67 12.00 5.23
CA CYS A 355 -4.26 11.70 5.52
C CYS A 355 -3.60 10.97 4.38
N HIS A 356 -4.38 10.09 3.75
CA HIS A 356 -3.82 8.99 3.00
C HIS A 356 -3.60 9.38 1.55
N GLN A 357 -2.34 9.27 1.14
CA GLN A 357 -1.91 9.49 -0.23
C GLN A 357 -1.31 8.20 -0.77
N VAL A 358 -1.14 8.14 -2.10
CA VAL A 358 -0.51 7.00 -2.77
C VAL A 358 0.74 7.47 -3.49
N ALA A 359 1.89 6.88 -3.18
CA ALA A 359 3.16 7.18 -3.80
C ALA A 359 3.54 6.11 -4.83
N PHE A 360 3.93 6.52 -6.03
CA PHE A 360 4.41 5.64 -7.10
C PHE A 360 5.81 6.08 -7.54
N TYR A 361 6.70 5.12 -7.79
CA TYR A 361 8.00 5.42 -8.39
C TYR A 361 7.86 5.88 -9.86
N GLY A 362 8.61 6.92 -10.19
CA GLY A 362 8.63 7.61 -11.47
C GLY A 362 7.95 8.98 -11.42
N ASN A 363 8.30 9.82 -12.40
CA ASN A 363 7.54 11.03 -12.72
C ASN A 363 6.34 10.64 -13.61
N LEU A 364 5.16 10.58 -12.99
CA LEU A 364 3.91 10.12 -13.60
C LEU A 364 2.89 11.26 -13.75
N ARG A 365 3.31 12.51 -13.53
CA ARG A 365 2.41 13.68 -13.53
C ARG A 365 1.58 13.77 -14.81
N GLU A 366 2.23 13.67 -15.96
CA GLU A 366 1.56 13.79 -17.25
C GLU A 366 0.54 12.67 -17.47
N ALA A 367 0.86 11.43 -17.08
CA ALA A 367 -0.05 10.30 -17.19
C ALA A 367 -1.32 10.51 -16.33
N PHE A 368 -1.16 10.97 -15.09
CA PHE A 368 -2.31 11.28 -14.22
C PHE A 368 -3.09 12.50 -14.70
N ARG A 369 -2.43 13.54 -15.23
CA ARG A 369 -3.11 14.71 -15.82
C ARG A 369 -3.96 14.31 -17.02
N GLU A 370 -3.40 13.51 -17.93
CA GLU A 370 -4.14 13.00 -19.09
C GLU A 370 -5.32 12.15 -18.66
N PHE A 371 -5.14 11.26 -17.68
CA PHE A 371 -6.23 10.48 -17.10
C PHE A 371 -7.32 11.35 -16.49
N ALA A 372 -6.95 12.37 -15.72
CA ALA A 372 -7.89 13.30 -15.15
C ALA A 372 -8.69 14.03 -16.23
N SER A 373 -8.02 14.52 -17.27
CA SER A 373 -8.66 15.17 -18.42
C SER A 373 -9.64 14.23 -19.15
N ALA A 374 -9.27 12.97 -19.37
CA ALA A 374 -10.10 12.00 -20.08
C ALA A 374 -11.34 11.55 -19.28
N THR A 375 -11.26 11.60 -17.95
CA THR A 375 -12.35 11.20 -17.04
C THR A 375 -13.11 12.39 -16.46
N GLY A 376 -12.66 13.61 -16.77
CA GLY A 376 -13.23 14.87 -16.28
C GLY A 376 -13.04 15.09 -14.79
N PHE A 377 -11.98 14.54 -14.20
CA PHE A 377 -11.55 14.88 -12.84
C PHE A 377 -10.83 16.22 -12.85
N GLN A 378 -11.13 17.07 -11.87
CA GLN A 378 -10.40 18.31 -11.67
C GLN A 378 -9.01 18.01 -11.12
N LEU A 379 -7.98 18.35 -11.88
CA LEU A 379 -6.60 18.31 -11.40
C LEU A 379 -6.34 19.46 -10.43
N VAL A 380 -5.85 19.13 -9.23
CA VAL A 380 -5.49 20.06 -8.16
C VAL A 380 -3.99 19.94 -7.90
N GLU A 381 -3.24 20.93 -8.36
CA GLU A 381 -1.79 20.99 -8.17
C GLU A 381 -1.35 22.14 -7.27
N GLY A 382 -2.27 23.02 -6.87
CA GLY A 382 -2.01 24.15 -5.98
C GLY A 382 -2.56 23.94 -4.57
N LYS A 383 -2.22 24.87 -3.66
CA LYS A 383 -2.89 24.97 -2.36
C LYS A 383 -4.34 25.41 -2.59
N PRO A 384 -5.33 24.70 -2.01
CA PRO A 384 -6.73 25.05 -2.17
C PRO A 384 -7.10 26.41 -1.57
#